data_AF-A0A2S5MVP8-F1
#
_entry.id   AF-A0A2S5MVP8-F1
#
_cell.length_a   1.000
_cell.length_b   1.000
_cell.length_c   1.000
_cell.angle_alpha   90.00
_cell.angle_beta   90.00
_cell.angle_gamma   90.00
#
_symmetry.space_group_name_H-M   'P 1'
#
loop_
_entity.id
_entity.type
_entity.pdbx_description
1 polymer ?
#
loop_
_entity_poly.entity_id
_entity_poly.type
_entity_poly.pdbx_seq_one_letter_code
_entity_poly.pdbx_strand_id
1 'polypeptide(L)'
;MTGRAIILLLCGGFTGLGGCAGSGAGAGGDGLLPQGYALSAEEKALDCRRLTGRIQVRLLALRGETYKIQPSAAAQSMRSATSAALGTDTAKNAAVRTATDRPVLEAYNARLVELGCPSFDLGKELEARPSAPTPYPTIPARKAS
;
A
#
# COMPACT_ATOMS: atom_id res chain seq x y z
N MET A 1 -56.71 0.22 -20.16
CA MET A 1 -56.29 1.50 -19.55
C MET A 1 -54.78 1.48 -19.43
N THR A 2 -54.19 2.48 -20.07
CA THR A 2 -52.80 2.66 -20.51
C THR A 2 -51.90 3.25 -19.43
N GLY A 3 -50.60 2.92 -19.46
CA GLY A 3 -49.59 3.62 -18.65
C GLY A 3 -48.18 3.03 -18.68
N ARG A 4 -47.52 3.01 -19.86
CA ARG A 4 -46.06 2.83 -19.99
C ARG A 4 -45.40 4.20 -19.75
N ALA A 5 -44.41 4.29 -18.85
CA ALA A 5 -43.51 5.43 -18.78
C ALA A 5 -42.06 4.92 -18.92
N ILE A 6 -41.60 4.92 -20.17
CA ILE A 6 -40.22 4.69 -20.59
C ILE A 6 -39.50 6.03 -20.39
N ILE A 7 -38.60 6.12 -19.43
CA ILE A 7 -37.68 7.26 -19.30
C ILE A 7 -36.48 6.98 -20.21
N LEU A 8 -36.61 7.47 -21.44
CA LEU A 8 -35.53 7.76 -22.37
C LEU A 8 -34.69 8.90 -21.78
N LEU A 9 -33.54 8.58 -21.19
CA LEU A 9 -32.53 9.57 -20.84
C LEU A 9 -31.46 9.53 -21.93
N LEU A 10 -31.44 10.59 -22.73
CA LEU A 10 -30.68 10.76 -23.95
C LEU A 10 -29.17 10.66 -23.72
N CYS A 11 -28.53 9.84 -24.55
CA CYS A 11 -27.17 10.08 -25.01
C CYS A 11 -27.12 11.37 -25.84
N GLY A 12 -26.82 12.51 -25.22
CA GLY A 12 -26.13 13.62 -25.89
C GLY A 12 -24.66 13.54 -25.49
N GLY A 13 -23.68 13.42 -26.37
CA GLY A 13 -23.50 14.20 -27.59
C GLY A 13 -22.61 15.43 -27.30
N PHE A 14 -21.47 15.25 -26.64
CA PHE A 14 -20.46 16.31 -26.48
C PHE A 14 -19.26 15.99 -27.38
N THR A 15 -19.41 16.29 -28.67
CA THR A 15 -18.31 16.43 -29.62
C THR A 15 -17.56 17.72 -29.30
N GLY A 16 -16.44 17.59 -28.59
CA GLY A 16 -15.43 18.64 -28.40
C GLY A 16 -14.08 18.14 -28.93
N LEU A 17 -13.61 18.80 -29.99
CA LEU A 17 -12.32 18.62 -30.65
C LEU A 17 -11.11 18.71 -29.68
N GLY A 18 -10.18 17.78 -29.84
CA GLY A 18 -8.76 18.09 -30.12
C GLY A 18 -7.86 18.54 -28.97
N GLY A 19 -7.02 17.61 -28.48
CA GLY A 19 -5.82 17.93 -27.68
C GLY A 19 -5.07 16.68 -27.22
N CYS A 20 -4.00 16.34 -27.94
CA CYS A 20 -3.06 15.20 -27.82
C CYS A 20 -2.56 14.92 -26.38
N ALA A 21 -2.61 13.67 -25.91
CA ALA A 21 -1.57 12.63 -26.04
C ALA A 21 -0.24 12.98 -25.33
N GLY A 22 -0.07 12.39 -24.14
CA GLY A 22 1.17 12.36 -23.38
C GLY A 22 1.16 11.15 -22.44
N SER A 23 1.53 9.99 -23.00
CA SER A 23 1.67 8.70 -22.34
C SER A 23 2.70 8.71 -21.22
N GLY A 24 2.45 7.90 -20.19
CA GLY A 24 3.53 7.23 -19.45
C GLY A 24 3.32 7.12 -17.96
N ALA A 25 2.83 5.96 -17.51
CA ALA A 25 3.57 5.07 -16.60
C ALA A 25 2.66 3.90 -16.24
N GLY A 26 3.07 2.71 -16.68
CA GLY A 26 2.45 1.49 -16.23
C GLY A 26 2.63 1.31 -14.73
N ALA A 27 1.63 0.73 -14.10
CA ALA A 27 1.81 -0.21 -13.02
C ALA A 27 0.72 -1.25 -13.19
N GLY A 28 1.12 -2.48 -13.53
CA GLY A 28 0.26 -3.63 -13.32
C GLY A 28 -0.20 -3.60 -11.86
N GLY A 29 -1.50 -3.69 -11.68
CA GLY A 29 -2.15 -3.57 -10.38
C GLY A 29 -3.59 -4.01 -10.53
N ASP A 30 -3.79 -5.25 -10.96
CA ASP A 30 -5.09 -5.90 -10.78
C ASP A 30 -5.40 -5.96 -9.29
N GLY A 31 -6.39 -5.17 -8.89
CA GLY A 31 -7.19 -5.43 -7.69
C GLY A 31 -7.12 -4.35 -6.62
N LEU A 32 -8.06 -3.42 -6.71
CA LEU A 32 -8.61 -2.65 -5.58
C LEU A 32 -8.84 -3.57 -4.36
N LEU A 33 -8.28 -3.20 -3.21
CA LEU A 33 -8.57 -3.82 -1.91
C LEU A 33 -10.07 -3.73 -1.60
N PRO A 34 -10.76 -4.86 -1.48
CA PRO A 34 -11.16 -5.31 -0.14
C PRO A 34 -10.91 -6.82 0.01
N GLN A 35 -10.24 -7.20 1.10
CA GLN A 35 -9.80 -8.57 1.45
C GLN A 35 -8.52 -9.06 0.76
N GLY A 36 -7.37 -8.57 1.24
CA GLY A 36 -6.04 -9.15 1.00
C GLY A 36 -5.26 -8.52 -0.15
N TYR A 37 -3.93 -8.43 0.03
CA TYR A 37 -3.00 -7.98 -1.01
C TYR A 37 -2.65 -9.15 -1.94
N ALA A 38 -2.82 -8.96 -3.25
CA ALA A 38 -2.39 -9.93 -4.25
C ALA A 38 -0.96 -9.65 -4.70
N LEU A 39 -0.09 -10.66 -4.60
CA LEU A 39 1.30 -10.55 -5.05
C LEU A 39 1.39 -10.46 -6.58
N SER A 40 2.18 -9.51 -7.07
CA SER A 40 2.50 -9.40 -8.49
C SER A 40 3.36 -10.57 -8.98
N ALA A 41 3.49 -10.75 -10.29
CA ALA A 41 4.32 -11.82 -10.87
C ALA A 41 5.79 -11.69 -10.45
N GLU A 42 6.29 -10.46 -10.39
CA GLU A 42 7.67 -10.14 -9.99
C GLU A 42 7.90 -10.44 -8.51
N GLU A 43 6.89 -10.20 -7.66
CA GLU A 43 6.95 -10.47 -6.23
C GLU A 43 6.89 -11.96 -5.91
N LYS A 44 6.08 -12.72 -6.65
CA LYS A 44 6.00 -14.18 -6.53
C LYS A 44 7.32 -14.86 -6.94
N ALA A 45 8.08 -14.24 -7.84
CA ALA A 45 9.37 -14.72 -8.31
C ALA A 45 10.54 -14.39 -7.35
N LEU A 46 10.30 -13.68 -6.24
CA LEU A 46 11.35 -13.32 -5.29
C LEU A 46 11.78 -14.50 -4.42
N ASP A 47 13.09 -14.65 -4.24
CA ASP A 47 13.67 -15.58 -3.28
C ASP A 47 13.41 -15.16 -1.82
N CYS A 48 13.48 -16.11 -0.90
CA CYS A 48 13.26 -15.88 0.53
C CYS A 48 14.10 -14.74 1.10
N ARG A 49 15.35 -14.58 0.67
CA ARG A 49 16.23 -13.48 1.12
C ARG A 49 15.68 -12.11 0.72
N ARG A 50 15.18 -11.98 -0.51
CA ARG A 50 14.64 -10.72 -1.03
C ARG A 50 13.31 -10.39 -0.37
N LEU A 51 12.43 -11.37 -0.21
CA LEU A 51 11.16 -11.21 0.53
C LEU A 51 11.42 -10.79 1.98
N THR A 52 12.35 -11.47 2.66
CA THR A 52 12.74 -11.14 4.04
C THR A 52 13.24 -9.69 4.15
N GLY A 53 14.13 -9.26 3.26
CA GLY A 53 14.63 -7.88 3.26
C GLY A 53 13.52 -6.84 3.03
N ARG A 54 12.59 -7.11 2.12
CA ARG A 54 11.43 -6.22 1.87
C ARG A 54 10.51 -6.11 3.08
N ILE A 55 10.24 -7.23 3.74
CA ILE A 55 9.45 -7.26 4.99
C ILE A 55 10.13 -6.42 6.07
N GLN A 56 11.45 -6.58 6.28
CA GLN A 56 12.18 -5.83 7.31
C GLN A 56 12.10 -4.31 7.10
N VAL A 57 12.37 -3.84 5.88
CA VAL A 57 12.31 -2.40 5.55
C VAL A 57 10.91 -1.85 5.78
N ARG A 58 9.87 -2.59 5.38
CA ARG A 58 8.48 -2.16 5.53
C ARG A 58 8.01 -2.18 6.99
N LEU A 59 8.41 -3.18 7.77
CA LEU A 59 8.19 -3.20 9.24
C LEU A 59 8.84 -1.99 9.91
N LEU A 60 10.09 -1.67 9.57
CA LEU A 60 10.79 -0.49 10.11
C LEU A 60 10.12 0.83 9.71
N ALA A 61 9.65 0.94 8.46
CA ALA A 61 8.90 2.11 8.01
C ALA A 61 7.61 2.31 8.81
N LEU A 62 6.83 1.24 9.01
CA LEU A 62 5.60 1.27 9.79
C LEU A 62 5.86 1.63 11.26
N ARG A 63 6.86 1.01 11.91
CA ARG A 63 7.29 1.39 13.27
C ARG A 63 7.67 2.86 13.34
N GLY A 64 8.42 3.35 12.37
CA GLY A 64 8.84 4.74 12.32
C GLY A 64 7.65 5.70 12.25
N GLU A 65 6.64 5.39 11.43
CA GLU A 65 5.44 6.22 11.27
C GLU A 65 4.59 6.30 12.54
N THR A 66 4.35 5.18 13.23
CA THR A 66 3.56 5.14 14.47
C THR A 66 4.12 6.03 15.58
N TYR A 67 5.44 6.26 15.59
CA TYR A 67 6.13 6.99 16.66
C TYR A 67 6.64 8.38 16.22
N LYS A 68 6.30 8.84 15.01
CA LYS A 68 6.62 10.22 14.61
C LYS A 68 5.82 11.20 15.47
N ILE A 69 6.52 12.12 16.12
CA ILE A 69 5.88 13.24 16.80
C ILE A 69 5.14 14.06 15.74
N GLN A 70 3.82 14.16 15.91
CA GLN A 70 3.01 14.98 15.02
C GLN A 70 3.48 16.44 15.13
N PRO A 71 3.79 17.10 14.01
CA PRO A 71 4.14 18.51 14.03
C PRO A 71 2.99 19.33 14.62
N SER A 72 3.32 20.45 15.28
CA SER A 72 2.31 21.36 15.83
C SER A 72 1.33 21.80 14.74
N ALA A 73 0.09 22.14 15.12
CA ALA A 73 -0.94 22.55 14.17
C ALA A 73 -0.50 23.71 13.26
N ALA A 74 0.31 24.65 13.79
CA ALA A 74 0.91 25.73 13.01
C ALA A 74 1.96 25.23 12.01
N ALA A 75 2.82 24.28 12.39
CA ALA A 75 3.78 23.69 11.46
C ALA A 75 3.08 22.83 10.38
N GLN A 76 1.98 22.18 10.73
CA GLN A 76 1.14 21.45 9.77
C GLN A 76 0.53 22.40 8.74
N SER A 77 -0.07 23.53 9.16
CA SER A 77 -0.69 24.48 8.24
C SER A 77 0.32 25.12 7.27
N MET A 78 1.51 25.48 7.77
CA MET A 78 2.58 26.03 6.91
C MET A 78 3.07 25.01 5.88
N ARG A 79 3.23 23.74 6.28
CA ARG A 79 3.62 22.65 5.37
C ARG A 79 2.54 22.35 4.35
N SER A 80 1.28 22.30 4.77
CA SER A 80 0.14 22.08 3.87
C SER A 80 -0.01 23.20 2.83
N ALA A 81 0.20 24.46 3.23
CA ALA A 81 0.14 25.60 2.31
C ALA A 81 1.28 25.57 1.27
N THR A 82 2.50 25.24 1.70
CA THR A 82 3.65 25.10 0.78
C THR A 82 3.51 23.88 -0.12
N SER A 83 3.02 22.73 0.38
CA SER A 83 2.76 21.56 -0.46
C SER A 83 1.66 21.80 -1.48
N ALA A 84 0.61 22.54 -1.13
CA ALA A 84 -0.47 22.87 -2.08
C ALA A 84 0.05 23.76 -3.21
N ALA A 85 0.90 24.74 -2.90
CA ALA A 85 1.53 25.60 -3.92
C ALA A 85 2.48 24.83 -4.86
N LEU A 86 3.12 23.77 -4.37
CA LEU A 86 4.05 22.93 -5.12
C LEU A 86 3.40 21.66 -5.70
N GLY A 87 2.10 21.42 -5.48
CA GLY A 87 1.39 20.21 -5.90
C GLY A 87 1.85 18.91 -5.20
N THR A 88 2.51 19.00 -4.04
CA THR A 88 3.15 17.88 -3.34
C THR A 88 2.45 17.57 -2.02
N ASP A 89 1.17 17.19 -2.05
CA ASP A 89 0.33 16.96 -0.87
C ASP A 89 0.78 15.71 -0.07
N THR A 90 1.87 15.84 0.70
CA THR A 90 2.58 14.72 1.36
C THR A 90 1.85 14.15 2.58
N ALA A 91 1.00 14.94 3.24
CA ALA A 91 0.31 14.54 4.46
C ALA A 91 -0.79 13.50 4.21
N LYS A 92 -1.62 13.67 3.17
CA LYS A 92 -2.63 12.68 2.76
C LYS A 92 -2.01 11.35 2.34
N ASN A 93 -0.82 11.41 1.74
CA ASN A 93 -0.12 10.22 1.27
C ASN A 93 0.44 9.35 2.42
N ALA A 94 0.76 9.92 3.57
CA ALA A 94 1.31 9.15 4.69
C ALA A 94 0.28 8.16 5.28
N ALA A 95 -0.93 8.63 5.59
CA ALA A 95 -1.97 7.77 6.19
C ALA A 95 -2.43 6.66 5.23
N VAL A 96 -2.51 6.96 3.93
CA VAL A 96 -2.87 5.97 2.89
C VAL A 96 -1.79 4.89 2.76
N ARG A 97 -0.50 5.26 2.91
CA ARG A 97 0.61 4.31 2.87
C ARG A 97 0.58 3.35 4.06
N THR A 98 0.40 3.85 5.28
CA THR A 98 0.35 3.00 6.48
C THR A 98 -0.78 1.95 6.42
N ALA A 99 -1.98 2.34 5.95
CA ALA A 99 -3.13 1.43 5.83
C ALA A 99 -2.94 0.34 4.75
N THR A 100 -2.18 0.65 3.70
CA THR A 100 -1.90 -0.30 2.60
C THR A 100 -0.79 -1.28 2.97
N ASP A 101 0.07 -0.93 3.92
CA ASP A 101 1.30 -1.68 4.17
C ASP A 101 1.10 -2.96 4.99
N ARG A 102 0.08 -3.02 5.86
CA ARG A 102 -0.28 -4.22 6.63
C ARG A 102 -0.65 -5.44 5.76
N PRO A 103 -1.62 -5.37 4.84
CA PRO A 103 -2.01 -6.53 4.03
C PRO A 103 -0.86 -7.00 3.12
N VAL A 104 0.01 -6.10 2.68
CA VAL A 104 1.22 -6.45 1.92
C VAL A 104 2.18 -7.28 2.75
N LEU A 105 2.42 -6.88 4.01
CA LEU A 105 3.28 -7.64 4.93
C LEU A 105 2.74 -9.04 5.18
N GLU A 106 1.42 -9.17 5.36
CA GLU A 106 0.75 -10.47 5.53
C GLU A 106 0.93 -11.38 4.31
N ALA A 107 0.75 -10.83 3.10
CA ALA A 107 0.95 -11.57 1.85
C ALA A 107 2.41 -12.01 1.64
N TYR A 108 3.39 -11.14 1.91
CA TYR A 108 4.81 -11.52 1.85
C TYR A 108 5.16 -12.58 2.88
N ASN A 109 4.60 -12.48 4.09
CA ASN A 109 4.84 -13.46 5.15
C ASN A 109 4.22 -14.81 4.82
N ALA A 110 3.02 -14.83 4.23
CA ALA A 110 2.40 -16.05 3.70
C ALA A 110 3.28 -16.68 2.61
N ARG A 111 3.84 -15.88 1.70
CA ARG A 111 4.75 -16.36 0.67
C ARG A 111 6.04 -16.97 1.25
N LEU A 112 6.59 -16.40 2.31
CA LEU A 112 7.74 -17.02 3.01
C LEU A 112 7.39 -18.40 3.55
N VAL A 113 6.19 -18.58 4.10
CA VAL A 113 5.72 -19.88 4.60
C VAL A 113 5.53 -20.88 3.45
N GLU A 114 4.96 -20.46 2.32
CA GLU A 114 4.81 -21.30 1.12
C GLU A 114 6.15 -21.78 0.57
N LEU A 115 7.17 -20.91 0.61
CA LEU A 115 8.53 -21.23 0.17
C LEU A 115 9.31 -22.08 1.20
N GLY A 116 8.72 -22.40 2.35
CA GLY A 116 9.39 -23.15 3.41
C GLY A 116 10.52 -22.36 4.07
N CYS A 117 10.36 -21.04 4.19
CA CYS A 117 11.34 -20.14 4.78
C CYS A 117 10.87 -19.61 6.16
N PRO A 118 11.81 -19.20 7.03
CA PRO A 118 11.46 -18.56 8.30
C PRO A 118 10.59 -17.31 8.07
N SER A 119 9.57 -17.13 8.90
CA SER A 119 8.60 -16.05 8.78
C SER A 119 8.57 -15.17 10.03
N PHE A 120 7.92 -14.00 9.94
CA PHE A 120 7.88 -12.99 10.99
C PHE A 120 6.59 -13.10 11.81
N ASP A 121 6.70 -12.81 13.11
CA ASP A 121 5.55 -12.54 13.97
C ASP A 121 5.11 -11.07 13.81
N LEU A 122 4.30 -10.78 12.79
CA LEU A 122 3.92 -9.42 12.40
C LEU A 122 3.16 -8.64 13.49
N GLY A 123 2.55 -9.33 14.47
CA GLY A 123 1.90 -8.70 15.62
C GLY A 123 2.95 -8.13 16.55
N LYS A 124 3.82 -8.99 17.08
CA LYS A 124 4.92 -8.59 17.97
C LYS A 124 5.85 -7.58 17.33
N GLU A 125 6.18 -7.79 16.06
CA GLU A 125 7.09 -6.89 15.36
C GLU A 125 6.46 -5.51 15.12
N LEU A 126 5.13 -5.35 14.98
CA LEU A 126 4.56 -4.00 14.86
C LEU A 126 4.28 -3.31 16.19
N GLU A 127 4.19 -4.05 17.29
CA GLU A 127 4.09 -3.49 18.63
C GLU A 127 5.45 -2.99 19.16
N ALA A 128 6.55 -3.51 18.61
CA ALA A 128 7.90 -3.12 19.00
C ALA A 128 8.17 -1.63 18.77
N ARG A 129 8.87 -1.01 19.72
CA ARG A 129 9.31 0.40 19.63
C ARG A 129 10.25 0.59 18.42
N PRO A 130 10.37 1.81 17.87
CA PRO A 130 11.29 2.08 16.76
C PRO A 130 12.76 1.91 17.14
N SER A 131 13.07 2.08 18.44
CA SER A 131 14.40 1.84 19.00
C SER A 131 14.68 0.35 19.27
N ALA A 132 13.71 -0.53 19.04
CA ALA A 132 13.93 -1.97 19.15
C ALA A 132 14.90 -2.43 18.05
N PRO A 133 15.60 -3.57 18.25
CA PRO A 133 16.43 -4.16 17.22
C PRO A 133 15.70 -4.35 15.89
N THR A 134 16.48 -4.42 14.81
CA THR A 134 15.95 -4.70 13.47
C THR A 134 15.15 -6.01 13.50
N PRO A 135 13.94 -6.04 12.91
CA PRO A 135 13.07 -7.21 12.92
C PRO A 135 13.78 -8.41 12.30
N TYR A 136 13.65 -9.59 12.91
CA TYR A 136 14.21 -10.84 12.41
C TYR A 136 13.12 -11.93 12.33
N PRO A 137 13.17 -12.87 11.38
CA PRO A 137 12.21 -13.97 11.32
C PRO A 137 12.29 -14.84 12.57
N THR A 138 11.24 -14.86 13.38
CA THR A 138 11.17 -15.62 14.64
C THR A 138 10.44 -16.94 14.51
N ILE A 139 9.60 -17.09 13.48
CA ILE A 139 8.83 -18.31 13.23
C ILE A 139 9.68 -19.22 12.33
N PRO A 140 10.02 -20.44 12.77
CA PRO A 140 10.83 -21.35 11.98
C PRO A 140 10.08 -21.79 10.73
N ALA A 141 10.84 -22.06 9.66
CA ALA A 141 10.32 -22.71 8.47
C ALA A 141 9.64 -24.04 8.84
N ARG A 142 8.38 -24.22 8.46
CA ARG A 142 7.80 -25.56 8.45
C ARG A 142 8.49 -26.33 7.33
N LYS A 143 9.16 -27.45 7.67
CA LYS A 143 9.66 -28.38 6.65
C LYS A 143 8.45 -28.82 5.82
N ALA A 144 8.50 -28.58 4.50
CA ALA A 144 7.57 -29.23 3.59
C ALA A 144 7.73 -30.74 3.80
N SER A 145 6.65 -31.38 4.25
CA SER A 145 6.58 -32.83 4.48
C SER A 145 6.40 -33.55 3.15
#